data_AF-L9ZRU9-F1
#
_entry.id   AF-L9ZRU9-F1
#
_cell.length_a   1.000
_cell.length_b   1.000
_cell.length_c   1.000
_cell.angle_alpha   90.00
_cell.angle_beta   90.00
_cell.angle_gamma   90.00
#
_symmetry.space_group_name_H-M   'P 1'
#
loop_
_entity.id
_entity.type
_entity.pdbx_description
1 polymer ?
#
loop_
_entity_poly.entity_id
_entity_poly.type
_entity_poly.pdbx_seq_one_letter_code
_entity_poly.pdbx_strand_id
1 'polypeptide(L)'
;MTSSDDGSYVHDPSAFDGDVDGDGDSDGAANATNKTGDSADETGPDWTENPQNPATVDRDFDWRGWVLVGVIIVAFLVAPISILLWPPTLNYFVALLILPLFPAALLAVTAVWATTRP
;
A
#
# COMPACT_ATOMS: atom_id res chain seq x y z
N MET A 1 26.18 -34.36 -40.11
CA MET A 1 25.66 -33.19 -39.39
C MET A 1 26.38 -33.16 -38.05
N THR A 2 27.31 -32.24 -37.86
CA THR A 2 28.05 -32.09 -36.60
C THR A 2 27.49 -30.85 -35.92
N SER A 3 26.97 -31.02 -34.71
CA SER A 3 26.58 -29.90 -33.85
C SER A 3 27.85 -29.46 -33.14
N SER A 4 28.37 -28.30 -33.52
CA SER A 4 29.43 -27.62 -32.78
C SER A 4 28.76 -26.53 -31.94
N ASP A 5 28.20 -26.95 -30.81
CA ASP A 5 27.85 -26.06 -29.70
C ASP A 5 28.88 -26.32 -28.58
N ASP A 6 30.08 -25.76 -28.76
CA ASP A 6 31.13 -25.66 -27.76
C ASP A 6 31.19 -24.24 -27.14
N GLY A 7 30.13 -23.46 -27.30
CA GLY A 7 29.92 -22.20 -26.58
C GLY A 7 29.45 -22.45 -25.16
N SER A 8 30.38 -22.83 -24.27
CA SER A 8 30.18 -22.79 -22.82
C SER A 8 29.80 -21.36 -22.40
N TYR A 9 28.51 -21.09 -22.30
CA TYR A 9 27.99 -19.84 -21.74
C TYR A 9 28.41 -19.75 -20.27
N VAL A 10 29.49 -19.03 -20.01
CA VAL A 10 29.93 -18.66 -18.66
C VAL A 10 29.39 -17.27 -18.39
N HIS A 11 28.45 -17.18 -17.46
CA HIS A 11 28.02 -15.89 -16.94
C HIS A 11 29.19 -15.24 -16.21
N ASP A 12 29.69 -14.15 -16.76
CA ASP A 12 30.64 -13.26 -16.08
C ASP A 12 29.83 -12.13 -15.38
N PRO A 13 29.69 -12.18 -14.04
CA PRO A 13 28.99 -11.12 -13.31
C PRO A 13 29.74 -9.78 -13.31
N SER A 14 31.03 -9.77 -13.65
CA SER A 14 31.84 -8.55 -13.66
C SER A 14 31.75 -7.75 -14.96
N ALA A 15 31.21 -8.34 -16.03
CA ALA A 15 30.92 -7.63 -17.29
C ALA A 15 29.83 -6.54 -17.13
N PHE A 16 29.09 -6.55 -16.03
CA PHE A 16 28.14 -5.49 -15.68
C PHE A 16 28.75 -4.38 -14.80
N ASP A 17 29.92 -4.61 -14.20
CA ASP A 17 30.58 -3.66 -13.29
C ASP A 17 31.68 -2.82 -13.98
N GLY A 18 32.04 -3.13 -15.22
CA GLY A 18 33.10 -2.46 -15.96
C GLY A 18 32.58 -1.63 -17.12
N ASP A 19 32.01 -0.44 -16.83
CA ASP A 19 31.93 0.73 -17.72
C ASP A 19 31.51 1.99 -16.92
N VAL A 20 32.20 2.25 -15.80
CA VAL A 20 32.23 3.59 -15.18
C VAL A 20 33.68 4.03 -15.12
N ASP A 21 34.27 4.23 -16.30
CA ASP A 21 35.60 4.80 -16.43
C ASP A 21 35.49 6.29 -16.79
N GLY A 22 36.02 7.13 -15.89
CA GLY A 22 36.55 8.45 -16.26
C GLY A 22 35.83 9.66 -15.67
N ASP A 23 36.00 9.91 -14.37
CA ASP A 23 36.96 10.93 -13.89
C ASP A 23 36.53 11.46 -12.52
N GLY A 24 37.35 11.12 -11.51
CA GLY A 24 37.17 11.59 -10.14
C GLY A 24 37.69 13.01 -9.98
N ASP A 25 36.79 13.92 -9.59
CA ASP A 25 37.09 15.03 -8.70
C ASP A 25 35.78 15.60 -8.12
N SER A 26 35.90 16.26 -6.98
CA SER A 26 34.93 17.11 -6.27
C SER A 26 34.05 16.45 -5.20
N ASP A 27 34.53 16.64 -3.98
CA ASP A 27 33.81 16.64 -2.71
C ASP A 27 32.50 17.46 -2.76
N GLY A 28 31.47 16.99 -2.04
CA GLY A 28 30.46 17.89 -1.47
C GLY A 28 28.99 17.62 -1.79
N ALA A 29 28.27 17.22 -0.73
CA ALA A 29 26.90 17.64 -0.38
C ALA A 29 25.73 17.40 -1.37
N ALA A 30 24.85 16.48 -0.95
CA ALA A 30 23.40 16.47 -1.07
C ALA A 30 22.73 17.28 -2.19
N ASN A 31 22.10 16.59 -3.16
CA ASN A 31 20.85 17.08 -3.75
C ASN A 31 20.02 15.95 -4.39
N ALA A 32 18.93 15.56 -3.74
CA ALA A 32 17.89 14.72 -4.33
C ALA A 32 17.17 15.51 -5.42
N THR A 33 17.50 15.26 -6.69
CA THR A 33 16.81 15.89 -7.83
C THR A 33 16.11 14.82 -8.66
N ASN A 34 14.79 14.86 -8.57
CA ASN A 34 13.80 14.15 -9.35
C ASN A 34 14.11 14.31 -10.85
N LYS A 35 14.34 13.20 -11.57
CA LYS A 35 14.69 13.20 -13.00
C LYS A 35 13.47 12.75 -13.81
N THR A 36 12.61 13.70 -14.13
CA THR A 36 11.61 13.60 -15.21
C THR A 36 12.25 14.03 -16.53
N GLY A 37 11.99 13.27 -17.60
CA GLY A 37 12.28 13.63 -19.00
C GLY A 37 13.04 12.49 -19.70
N ASP A 38 12.36 11.63 -20.46
CA ASP A 38 11.93 11.83 -21.86
C ASP A 38 12.97 11.22 -22.83
N SER A 39 12.54 10.24 -23.62
CA SER A 39 13.06 9.94 -24.95
C SER A 39 12.07 9.04 -25.69
N ALA A 40 11.74 9.49 -26.90
CA ALA A 40 10.67 9.07 -27.77
C ALA A 40 10.97 7.81 -28.60
N ASP A 41 9.89 7.32 -29.21
CA ASP A 41 9.80 6.52 -30.44
C ASP A 41 10.37 5.10 -30.46
N GLU A 42 9.49 4.12 -30.20
CA GLU A 42 9.57 2.79 -30.81
C GLU A 42 8.15 2.29 -31.11
N THR A 43 7.77 2.30 -32.39
CA THR A 43 6.57 1.62 -32.94
C THR A 43 6.73 0.10 -32.81
N GLY A 44 6.53 -0.42 -31.61
CA GLY A 44 6.28 -1.83 -31.32
C GLY A 44 4.86 -2.00 -30.75
N PRO A 45 4.24 -3.19 -30.80
CA PRO A 45 2.99 -3.41 -30.09
C PRO A 45 3.20 -3.08 -28.61
N ASP A 46 2.45 -2.09 -28.10
CA ASP A 46 2.52 -1.52 -26.76
C ASP A 46 2.09 -2.54 -25.70
N TRP A 47 2.98 -3.50 -25.44
CA TRP A 47 2.90 -4.40 -24.28
C TRP A 47 3.59 -3.79 -23.05
N THR A 48 4.01 -2.53 -23.15
CA THR A 48 4.54 -1.65 -22.09
C THR A 48 3.45 -0.83 -21.43
N GLU A 49 2.18 -1.21 -21.60
CA GLU A 49 1.09 -0.79 -20.73
C GLU A 49 1.42 -1.26 -19.31
N ASN A 50 2.19 -0.41 -18.61
CA ASN A 50 2.67 -0.60 -17.26
C ASN A 50 1.50 -1.14 -16.44
N PRO A 51 1.53 -2.42 -16.00
CA PRO A 51 0.45 -2.99 -15.22
C PRO A 51 0.22 -2.02 -14.08
N GLN A 52 -0.94 -1.35 -14.06
CA GLN A 52 -1.26 -0.29 -13.10
C GLN A 52 -0.92 -0.84 -11.71
N ASN A 53 0.25 -0.47 -11.20
CA ASN A 53 0.75 -1.03 -9.96
C ASN A 53 -0.17 -0.46 -8.89
N PRO A 54 -0.91 -1.26 -8.13
CA PRO A 54 -1.84 -0.74 -7.13
C PRO A 54 -1.14 0.08 -6.03
N ALA A 55 0.20 0.08 -6.01
CA ALA A 55 1.05 0.92 -5.17
C ALA A 55 1.37 2.31 -5.76
N THR A 56 1.17 2.55 -7.07
CA THR A 56 1.38 3.87 -7.72
C THR A 56 0.11 4.70 -7.85
N VAL A 57 -1.03 4.18 -7.39
CA VAL A 57 -2.28 4.95 -7.25
C VAL A 57 -2.26 5.58 -5.86
N ASP A 58 -2.14 6.91 -5.78
CA ASP A 58 -2.32 7.65 -4.53
C ASP A 58 -3.73 7.40 -3.99
N ARG A 59 -3.85 6.44 -3.08
CA ARG A 59 -5.09 6.12 -2.36
C ARG A 59 -5.15 6.98 -1.12
N ASP A 60 -5.58 8.22 -1.32
CA ASP A 60 -5.90 9.09 -0.20
C ASP A 60 -7.12 8.57 0.58
N PHE A 61 -7.02 8.63 1.90
CA PHE A 61 -8.13 8.32 2.78
C PHE A 61 -9.14 9.47 2.73
N ASP A 62 -10.21 9.24 1.98
CA ASP A 62 -11.31 10.18 1.88
C ASP A 62 -12.04 10.34 3.24
N TRP A 63 -12.91 11.34 3.37
CA TRP A 63 -13.63 11.62 4.62
C TRP A 63 -14.44 10.41 5.12
N ARG A 64 -14.92 9.55 4.20
CA ARG A 64 -15.61 8.30 4.51
C ARG A 64 -14.71 7.29 5.20
N GLY A 65 -13.45 7.20 4.78
CA GLY A 65 -12.46 6.32 5.39
C GLY A 65 -12.12 6.79 6.81
N TRP A 66 -12.04 8.10 7.05
CA TRP A 66 -11.88 8.66 8.40
C TRP A 66 -13.08 8.39 9.31
N VAL A 67 -14.31 8.47 8.80
CA VAL A 67 -15.51 8.09 9.56
C VAL A 67 -15.42 6.62 9.98
N LEU A 68 -15.06 5.72 9.06
CA LEU A 68 -14.91 4.30 9.36
C LEU A 68 -13.88 4.06 10.49
N VAL A 69 -12.71 4.70 10.40
CA VAL A 69 -11.68 4.64 11.44
C VAL A 69 -12.22 5.13 12.79
N GLY A 70 -13.01 6.21 12.80
CA GLY A 70 -13.69 6.70 14.00
C GLY A 70 -14.61 5.66 14.63
N VAL A 71 -15.42 4.96 13.83
CA VAL A 71 -16.30 3.90 14.34
C VAL A 71 -15.52 2.68 14.84
N ILE A 72 -14.39 2.33 14.22
CA ILE A 72 -13.50 1.26 14.71
C ILE A 72 -13.03 1.60 16.14
N ILE A 73 -12.60 2.83 16.39
CA ILE A 73 -12.17 3.26 17.72
C ILE A 73 -13.32 3.15 18.73
N VAL A 74 -14.54 3.56 18.34
CA VAL A 74 -15.72 3.41 19.19
C VAL A 74 -15.99 1.95 19.52
N ALA A 75 -15.89 1.05 18.53
CA ALA A 75 -16.18 -0.36 18.70
C ALA A 75 -15.17 -1.09 19.59
N PHE A 76 -13.89 -0.83 19.42
CA PHE A 76 -12.83 -1.61 20.07
C PHE A 76 -12.24 -0.95 21.32
N LEU A 77 -12.42 0.35 21.50
CA LEU A 77 -11.89 1.06 22.68
C LEU A 77 -13.04 1.58 23.55
N VAL A 78 -13.92 2.40 22.99
CA VAL A 78 -14.94 3.09 23.80
C VAL A 78 -15.93 2.10 24.41
N ALA A 79 -16.44 1.15 23.61
CA ALA A 79 -17.37 0.14 24.10
C ALA A 79 -16.79 -0.71 25.24
N PRO A 80 -15.62 -1.37 25.12
CA PRO A 80 -15.08 -2.16 26.23
C PRO A 80 -14.69 -1.30 27.44
N ILE A 81 -14.11 -0.11 27.25
CA ILE A 81 -13.78 0.78 28.37
C ILE A 81 -15.05 1.18 29.14
N SER A 82 -16.15 1.44 28.44
CA SER A 82 -17.41 1.79 29.08
C SER A 82 -17.98 0.68 29.96
N ILE A 83 -17.79 -0.60 29.58
CA ILE A 83 -18.19 -1.76 30.40
C ILE A 83 -17.40 -1.79 31.72
N LEU A 84 -16.12 -1.45 31.67
CA LEU A 84 -15.27 -1.45 32.87
C LEU A 84 -15.58 -0.28 33.81
N LEU A 85 -15.80 0.92 33.26
CA LEU A 85 -15.94 2.14 34.05
C LEU A 85 -17.37 2.37 34.57
N TRP A 86 -18.38 1.93 33.83
CA TRP A 86 -19.79 2.04 34.21
C TRP A 86 -20.44 0.66 34.27
N PRO A 87 -20.36 -0.03 35.42
CA PRO A 87 -21.04 -1.29 35.59
C PRO A 87 -22.55 -1.08 35.34
N PRO A 88 -23.14 -1.82 34.39
CA PRO A 88 -24.49 -1.57 33.93
C PRO A 88 -25.49 -1.90 35.04
N THR A 89 -26.46 -1.02 35.28
CA THR A 89 -27.65 -1.32 36.09
C THR A 89 -28.62 -2.26 35.38
N LEU A 90 -28.38 -2.53 34.10
CA LEU A 90 -29.09 -3.50 33.26
C LEU A 90 -28.53 -4.91 33.49
N ASN A 91 -29.35 -5.92 33.17
CA ASN A 91 -28.92 -7.32 33.18
C ASN A 91 -27.59 -7.48 32.44
N TYR A 92 -26.60 -8.06 33.11
CA TYR A 92 -25.24 -8.22 32.61
C TYR A 92 -25.19 -8.87 31.20
N PHE A 93 -26.08 -9.83 30.95
CA PHE A 93 -26.26 -10.46 29.64
C PHE A 93 -26.63 -9.46 28.53
N VAL A 94 -27.54 -8.52 28.82
CA VAL A 94 -27.99 -7.50 27.87
C VAL A 94 -26.88 -6.51 27.58
N ALA A 95 -26.12 -6.11 28.60
CA ALA A 95 -24.98 -5.21 28.41
C ALA A 95 -23.84 -5.87 27.62
N LEU A 96 -23.51 -7.12 27.93
CA LEU A 96 -22.53 -7.90 27.18
C LEU A 96 -22.97 -8.20 25.74
N LEU A 97 -24.26 -8.12 25.43
CA LEU A 97 -24.78 -8.31 24.08
C LEU A 97 -24.88 -6.99 23.32
N ILE A 98 -25.65 -6.02 23.82
CA ILE A 98 -25.99 -4.79 23.09
C ILE A 98 -24.80 -3.85 22.97
N LEU A 99 -23.98 -3.74 24.01
CA LEU A 99 -22.88 -2.78 24.02
C LEU A 99 -21.78 -3.10 23.00
N PRO A 100 -21.43 -4.38 22.71
CA PRO A 100 -20.61 -4.70 21.54
C PRO A 100 -21.39 -4.83 20.24
N LEU A 101 -22.68 -5.24 20.26
CA LEU A 101 -23.48 -5.40 19.04
C LEU A 101 -23.77 -4.06 18.35
N PHE A 102 -24.09 -3.02 19.11
CA PHE A 102 -24.40 -1.70 18.57
C PHE A 102 -23.25 -1.09 17.75
N PRO A 103 -22.01 -0.97 18.27
CA PRO A 103 -20.91 -0.44 17.48
C PRO A 103 -20.50 -1.37 16.34
N ALA A 104 -20.70 -2.69 16.46
CA ALA A 104 -20.48 -3.62 15.35
C ALA A 104 -21.49 -3.40 14.20
N ALA A 105 -22.77 -3.17 14.52
CA ALA A 105 -23.79 -2.85 13.53
C ALA A 105 -23.50 -1.51 12.84
N LEU A 106 -23.08 -0.49 13.61
CA LEU A 106 -22.59 0.76 13.04
C LEU A 106 -21.39 0.55 12.13
N LEU A 107 -20.43 -0.30 12.50
CA LEU A 107 -19.29 -0.65 11.65
C LEU A 107 -19.74 -1.29 10.34
N ALA A 108 -20.66 -2.23 10.39
CA ALA A 108 -21.16 -2.90 9.19
C ALA A 108 -21.81 -1.89 8.23
N VAL A 109 -22.69 -1.01 8.74
CA VAL A 109 -23.36 0.00 7.93
C VAL A 109 -22.37 1.02 7.38
N THR A 110 -21.46 1.53 8.21
CA THR A 110 -20.47 2.53 7.78
C THR A 110 -19.45 1.96 6.81
N ALA A 111 -19.06 0.69 6.95
CA ALA A 111 -18.20 0.02 5.98
C ALA A 111 -18.87 -0.13 4.61
N VAL A 112 -20.14 -0.56 4.57
CA VAL A 112 -20.92 -0.64 3.32
C VAL A 112 -21.05 0.74 2.69
N TRP A 113 -21.39 1.75 3.48
CA TRP A 113 -21.50 3.10 2.99
C TRP A 113 -20.15 3.65 2.49
N ALA A 114 -19.03 3.37 3.18
CA ALA A 114 -17.71 3.83 2.77
C ALA A 114 -17.27 3.25 1.41
N THR A 115 -17.74 2.05 1.04
CA THR A 115 -17.41 1.43 -0.25
C THR A 115 -18.35 1.83 -1.38
N THR A 116 -19.53 2.41 -1.09
CA THR A 116 -20.41 2.98 -2.12
C THR A 116 -19.77 4.22 -2.74
N ARG A 117 -19.27 4.10 -3.97
CA ARG A 117 -18.82 5.25 -4.76
C ARG A 117 -20.04 6.10 -5.16
N PRO A 118 -20.01 7.44 -5.03
CA PRO A 118 -20.97 8.28 -5.72
C PRO A 118 -20.79 8.18 -7.25
#